data_AF-A0AAE1LV23-F1
#
_entry.id   AF-A0AAE1LV23-F1
#
_cell.length_a   1.000
_cell.length_b   1.000
_cell.length_c   1.000
_cell.angle_alpha   90.00
_cell.angle_beta   90.00
_cell.angle_gamma   90.00
#
_symmetry.space_group_name_H-M   'P 1'
#
loop_
_entity.id
_entity.type
_entity.pdbx_description
1 polymer ?
#
loop_
_entity_poly.entity_id
_entity_poly.type
_entity_poly.pdbx_seq_one_letter_code
_entity_poly.pdbx_strand_id
1 'polypeptide(L)'
;MKLKLKNVIFNVIVVYNPKKELIYNCISELEGILEKLGNTNTIIVGDFNVNIAEQEKETDEYECFLANKGYTIRNTLITRPASNALLDHISTNIAVGHLSIFTVENALSDHNILIWALSKEDETEEMKMTEIKSINFREVQDSIEENMEGIMNQDNANSISRELHVCIRESLEKSTNTRERKSKWKKLNPWSTKELAILSLEKQSLYKKKIRYPSNQTIEAEYRRVNNKINDLRRKLKREYCEKELRNSIEKNKSIWEVIKGMAGVGTSYGSDITEIRKDDVVYRKKEDIANIMNDFYINVGPNLSAAMEDPNEQTYTHIQAKKSMQLEPATEENIAMQINRLSNKNSSPNGISNTFMKRMKTALTPIVTRLINKSFEEGVFPDESKETQVIPIFKQGDHMDPGNYRPISILSGISRVQEGIMKIRLERHLADVKFHNNAQYGFRTDKDIQDWFVKNKLSLNIKKTNYIVFKRPLWNIPETTIKIENQEVSRVASVKYLGIIIDEHLTWNEHIKKIVPQLKAAAGLIYRLRKVLDVSKLKLLYYAYFHSHMCYLSSFWGISNSKHFKKISTLQNGVLKSILGVERRFSTKL
;
A
#
# COMPACT_ATOMS: atom_id res chain seq x y z
N MET A 1 10.98 -20.06 -42.66
CA MET A 1 11.83 -18.88 -42.40
C MET A 1 12.34 -18.89 -40.96
N LYS A 2 13.59 -18.49 -40.68
CA LYS A 2 14.09 -18.30 -39.31
C LYS A 2 14.21 -16.82 -39.00
N LEU A 3 13.61 -16.39 -37.89
CA LEU A 3 13.71 -15.02 -37.38
C LEU A 3 14.47 -15.04 -36.07
N LYS A 4 15.39 -14.10 -35.87
CA LYS A 4 16.12 -13.94 -34.62
C LYS A 4 15.73 -12.62 -33.98
N LEU A 5 15.23 -12.70 -32.75
CA LEU A 5 14.99 -11.52 -31.91
C LEU A 5 15.82 -11.68 -30.63
N LYS A 6 16.86 -10.85 -30.48
CA LYS A 6 17.91 -11.01 -29.45
C LYS A 6 18.51 -12.44 -29.44
N ASN A 7 18.37 -13.17 -28.33
CA ASN A 7 18.90 -14.52 -28.13
C ASN A 7 17.89 -15.64 -28.41
N VAL A 8 16.68 -15.30 -28.87
CA VAL A 8 15.63 -16.27 -29.18
C VAL A 8 15.48 -16.39 -30.70
N ILE A 9 15.52 -17.63 -31.19
CA ILE A 9 15.30 -17.96 -32.59
C ILE A 9 13.88 -18.51 -32.74
N PHE A 10 13.15 -17.96 -33.70
CA PHE A 10 11.81 -18.37 -34.07
C PHE A 10 11.82 -19.00 -35.46
N ASN A 11 11.05 -20.06 -35.63
CA ASN A 11 10.75 -20.60 -36.95
C ASN A 11 9.35 -20.13 -37.37
N VAL A 12 9.25 -19.56 -38.56
CA VAL A 12 7.97 -19.25 -39.20
C VAL A 12 7.78 -20.24 -40.34
N ILE A 13 6.71 -21.03 -40.25
CA ILE A 13 6.26 -21.95 -41.28
C ILE A 13 5.04 -21.29 -41.94
N VAL A 14 5.11 -21.14 -43.27
CA VAL A 14 3.98 -20.66 -44.06
C VAL A 14 3.40 -21.86 -44.77
N VAL A 15 2.10 -22.10 -44.60
CA VAL A 15 1.37 -23.21 -45.21
C VAL A 15 0.32 -22.65 -46.15
N TYR A 16 0.19 -23.26 -47.32
CA TYR A 16 -0.91 -22.98 -48.24
C TYR A 16 -1.51 -24.31 -48.67
N ASN A 17 -2.70 -24.60 -48.17
CA ASN A 17 -3.47 -25.76 -48.59
C ASN A 17 -4.56 -25.29 -49.56
N PRO A 18 -4.51 -25.64 -50.86
CA PRO A 18 -5.39 -25.05 -51.86
C PRO A 18 -6.85 -25.53 -51.76
N LYS A 19 -7.11 -26.68 -51.11
CA LYS A 19 -8.44 -27.28 -50.99
C LYS A 19 -8.59 -28.09 -49.70
N LYS A 20 -9.80 -28.13 -49.14
CA LYS A 20 -10.11 -28.83 -47.87
C LYS A 20 -9.80 -30.33 -47.94
N GLU A 21 -10.06 -30.98 -49.08
CA GLU A 21 -9.90 -32.43 -49.26
C GLU A 21 -8.44 -32.90 -49.11
N LEU A 22 -7.48 -31.98 -49.20
CA LEU A 22 -6.05 -32.25 -49.09
C LEU A 22 -5.51 -32.06 -47.66
N ILE A 23 -6.36 -31.79 -46.68
CA ILE A 23 -5.93 -31.48 -45.30
C ILE A 23 -5.09 -32.60 -44.68
N TYR A 24 -5.38 -33.88 -44.97
CA TYR A 24 -4.60 -35.00 -44.46
C TYR A 24 -3.18 -35.05 -45.02
N ASN A 25 -3.02 -34.74 -46.31
CA ASN A 25 -1.70 -34.63 -46.93
C ASN A 25 -0.94 -33.45 -46.33
N CYS A 26 -1.63 -32.32 -46.15
CA CYS A 26 -1.07 -31.15 -45.49
C CYS A 26 -0.62 -31.43 -44.06
N ILE A 27 -1.39 -32.19 -43.27
CA ILE A 27 -1.03 -32.60 -41.91
C ILE A 27 0.21 -33.50 -41.93
N SER A 28 0.28 -34.48 -42.84
CA SER A 28 1.41 -35.41 -42.95
C SER A 28 2.71 -34.68 -43.31
N GLU A 29 2.66 -33.74 -44.26
CA GLU A 29 3.82 -32.92 -44.62
C GLU A 29 4.25 -32.00 -43.48
N LEU A 30 3.27 -31.36 -42.82
CA LEU A 30 3.53 -30.48 -41.67
C LEU A 30 4.13 -31.27 -40.50
N GLU A 31 3.67 -32.48 -40.24
CA GLU A 31 4.22 -33.38 -39.22
C GLU A 31 5.71 -33.65 -39.48
N GLY A 32 6.09 -34.03 -40.70
CA GLY A 32 7.48 -34.27 -41.06
C GLY A 32 8.38 -33.02 -40.92
N ILE A 33 7.83 -31.82 -41.11
CA ILE A 33 8.55 -30.56 -40.89
C ILE A 33 8.70 -30.28 -39.39
N LEU A 34 7.63 -30.47 -38.60
CA LEU A 34 7.65 -30.23 -37.16
C LEU A 34 8.56 -31.20 -36.41
N GLU A 35 8.65 -32.46 -36.85
CA GLU A 35 9.58 -33.45 -36.28
C GLU A 35 11.04 -33.03 -36.46
N LYS A 36 11.40 -32.50 -37.63
CA LYS A 36 12.75 -31.98 -37.90
C LYS A 36 13.08 -30.74 -37.07
N LEU A 37 12.08 -29.94 -36.71
CA LEU A 37 12.26 -28.70 -35.93
C LEU A 37 12.26 -28.94 -34.41
N GLY A 38 11.71 -30.05 -33.94
CA GLY A 38 11.61 -30.39 -32.53
C GLY A 38 10.86 -29.33 -31.69
N ASN A 39 11.23 -29.20 -30.42
CA ASN A 39 10.59 -28.26 -29.47
C ASN A 39 11.11 -26.81 -29.59
N THR A 40 11.31 -26.32 -30.82
CA THR A 40 11.73 -24.94 -31.06
C THR A 40 10.53 -23.99 -31.11
N ASN A 41 10.74 -22.71 -30.77
CA ASN A 41 9.69 -21.68 -30.84
C ASN A 41 9.24 -21.50 -32.29
N THR A 42 8.01 -21.90 -32.58
CA THR A 42 7.52 -22.01 -33.96
C THR A 42 6.15 -21.36 -34.08
N ILE A 43 6.00 -20.59 -35.17
CA ILE A 43 4.74 -19.97 -35.59
C ILE A 43 4.40 -20.55 -36.95
N ILE A 44 3.21 -21.14 -37.05
CA ILE A 44 2.65 -21.71 -38.27
C ILE A 44 1.56 -20.74 -38.72
N VAL A 45 1.65 -20.24 -39.94
CA VAL A 45 0.70 -19.29 -40.51
C VAL A 45 0.27 -19.71 -41.90
N GLY A 46 -0.94 -19.37 -42.30
CA GLY A 46 -1.35 -19.41 -43.70
C GLY A 46 -2.79 -19.87 -43.91
N ASP A 47 -3.14 -20.13 -45.16
CA ASP A 47 -4.48 -20.56 -45.58
C ASP A 47 -4.53 -22.09 -45.58
N PHE A 48 -5.34 -22.65 -44.67
CA PHE A 48 -5.52 -24.10 -44.56
C PHE A 48 -6.76 -24.59 -45.30
N ASN A 49 -7.63 -23.69 -45.79
CA ASN A 49 -8.94 -24.01 -46.33
C ASN A 49 -9.78 -24.94 -45.44
N VAL A 50 -9.60 -24.81 -44.11
CA VAL A 50 -10.37 -25.52 -43.08
C VAL A 50 -11.07 -24.50 -42.21
N ASN A 51 -12.41 -24.55 -42.16
CA ASN A 51 -13.19 -23.60 -41.36
C ASN A 51 -13.28 -24.06 -39.90
N ILE A 52 -12.53 -23.40 -39.01
CA ILE A 52 -12.53 -23.73 -37.57
C ILE A 52 -13.86 -23.38 -36.90
N ALA A 53 -14.65 -22.49 -37.50
CA ALA A 53 -15.96 -22.15 -36.97
C ALA A 53 -17.01 -23.26 -37.16
N GLU A 54 -16.75 -24.24 -38.02
CA GLU A 54 -17.65 -25.34 -38.36
C GLU A 54 -17.24 -26.65 -37.67
N GLN A 55 -18.22 -27.42 -37.20
CA GLN A 55 -18.02 -28.71 -36.53
C GLN A 55 -17.97 -29.83 -37.57
N GLU A 56 -16.82 -30.00 -38.21
CA GLU A 56 -16.55 -31.09 -39.14
C GLU A 56 -15.38 -31.95 -38.68
N LYS A 57 -15.37 -33.22 -39.10
CA LYS A 57 -14.40 -34.23 -38.66
C LYS A 57 -12.96 -33.82 -38.99
N GLU A 58 -12.77 -33.26 -40.18
CA GLU A 58 -11.49 -32.78 -40.70
C GLU A 58 -10.95 -31.61 -39.88
N THR A 59 -11.84 -30.75 -39.38
CA THR A 59 -11.51 -29.64 -38.48
C THR A 59 -11.05 -30.17 -37.12
N ASP A 60 -11.81 -31.11 -36.53
CA ASP A 60 -11.48 -31.72 -35.25
C ASP A 60 -10.13 -32.45 -35.28
N GLU A 61 -9.86 -33.18 -36.36
CA GLU A 61 -8.61 -33.92 -36.53
C GLU A 61 -7.40 -32.99 -36.74
N TYR A 62 -7.56 -31.89 -37.47
CA TYR A 62 -6.56 -30.84 -37.59
C TYR A 62 -6.27 -30.14 -36.25
N GLU A 63 -7.31 -29.77 -35.49
CA GLU A 63 -7.16 -29.17 -34.16
C GLU A 63 -6.47 -30.14 -33.19
N CYS A 64 -6.86 -31.42 -33.20
CA CYS A 64 -6.26 -32.45 -32.37
C CYS A 64 -4.79 -32.68 -32.71
N PHE A 65 -4.43 -32.69 -33.99
CA PHE A 65 -3.05 -32.81 -34.44
C PHE A 65 -2.18 -31.68 -33.87
N LEU A 66 -2.59 -30.42 -34.06
CA LEU A 66 -1.85 -29.27 -33.54
C LEU A 66 -1.72 -29.32 -32.02
N ALA A 67 -2.81 -29.63 -31.32
CA ALA A 67 -2.83 -29.73 -29.86
C ALA A 67 -1.89 -30.84 -29.35
N ASN A 68 -1.86 -32.01 -30.01
CA ASN A 68 -0.97 -33.12 -29.66
C ASN A 68 0.51 -32.76 -29.86
N LYS A 69 0.83 -31.93 -30.86
CA LYS A 69 2.19 -31.41 -31.08
C LYS A 69 2.51 -30.16 -30.23
N GLY A 70 1.60 -29.73 -29.35
CA GLY A 70 1.81 -28.61 -28.42
C GLY A 70 1.56 -27.22 -29.02
N TYR A 71 0.91 -27.14 -30.18
CA TYR A 71 0.54 -25.90 -30.86
C TYR A 71 -0.90 -25.53 -30.53
N THR A 72 -1.17 -24.22 -30.44
CA THR A 72 -2.53 -23.70 -30.22
C THR A 72 -2.85 -22.68 -31.29
N ILE A 73 -4.01 -22.82 -31.93
CA ILE A 73 -4.56 -21.82 -32.87
C ILE A 73 -4.96 -20.58 -32.07
N ARG A 74 -4.57 -19.40 -32.56
CA ARG A 74 -4.63 -18.16 -31.77
C ARG A 74 -5.58 -17.11 -32.31
N ASN A 75 -5.82 -17.07 -33.62
CA ASN A 75 -6.82 -16.18 -34.19
C ASN A 75 -8.20 -16.83 -34.03
N THR A 76 -9.17 -16.07 -33.52
CA THR A 76 -10.54 -16.54 -33.26
C THR A 76 -11.60 -15.73 -34.01
N LEU A 77 -11.17 -14.80 -34.87
CA LEU A 77 -12.03 -13.92 -35.65
C LEU A 77 -12.06 -14.35 -37.11
N ILE A 78 -13.22 -14.21 -37.75
CA ILE A 78 -13.47 -14.53 -39.17
C ILE A 78 -12.45 -13.83 -40.07
N THR A 79 -11.84 -14.62 -40.96
CA THR A 79 -10.83 -14.11 -41.91
C THR A 79 -11.42 -13.86 -43.29
N ARG A 80 -12.55 -14.47 -43.63
CA ARG A 80 -13.33 -14.17 -44.85
C ARG A 80 -14.74 -13.70 -44.48
N PRO A 81 -14.98 -12.38 -44.40
CA PRO A 81 -16.29 -11.83 -44.02
C PRO A 81 -17.43 -12.26 -44.95
N ALA A 82 -17.17 -12.31 -46.26
CA ALA A 82 -18.18 -12.62 -47.28
C ALA A 82 -18.78 -14.03 -47.14
N SER A 83 -17.98 -15.00 -46.69
CA SER A 83 -18.40 -16.39 -46.48
C SER A 83 -18.54 -16.76 -45.01
N ASN A 84 -18.40 -15.80 -44.09
CA ASN A 84 -18.40 -16.00 -42.64
C ASN A 84 -17.45 -17.15 -42.18
N ALA A 85 -16.28 -17.27 -42.82
CA ALA A 85 -15.38 -18.40 -42.65
C ALA A 85 -14.03 -18.03 -42.00
N LEU A 86 -13.52 -18.94 -41.18
CA LEU A 86 -12.21 -18.84 -40.53
C LEU A 86 -11.22 -19.83 -41.17
N LEU A 87 -10.69 -19.47 -42.34
CA LEU A 87 -9.84 -20.35 -43.16
C LEU A 87 -8.34 -20.11 -42.99
N ASP A 88 -7.95 -18.90 -42.61
CA ASP A 88 -6.55 -18.50 -42.40
C ASP A 88 -6.21 -18.65 -40.91
N HIS A 89 -5.16 -19.40 -40.58
CA HIS A 89 -4.84 -19.75 -39.19
C HIS A 89 -3.44 -19.29 -38.79
N ILE A 90 -3.30 -18.91 -37.52
CA ILE A 90 -2.02 -18.68 -36.85
C ILE A 90 -1.95 -19.59 -35.63
N SER A 91 -1.04 -20.56 -35.68
CA SER A 91 -0.82 -21.58 -34.66
C SER A 91 0.58 -21.46 -34.08
N THR A 92 0.72 -21.55 -32.76
CA THR A 92 2.04 -21.46 -32.11
C THR A 92 2.14 -22.26 -30.83
N ASN A 93 3.35 -22.73 -30.52
CA ASN A 93 3.73 -23.31 -29.23
C ASN A 93 4.28 -22.26 -28.24
N ILE A 94 4.29 -20.98 -28.60
CA ILE A 94 4.75 -19.87 -27.77
C ILE A 94 3.67 -19.52 -26.72
N ALA A 95 4.10 -19.24 -25.49
CA ALA A 95 3.23 -18.88 -24.38
C ALA A 95 2.45 -17.56 -24.62
N VAL A 96 1.25 -17.48 -24.03
CA VAL A 96 0.19 -16.46 -24.26
C VAL A 96 0.63 -15.00 -23.99
N GLY A 97 1.82 -14.75 -23.44
CA GLY A 97 2.32 -13.41 -23.12
C GLY A 97 3.26 -12.78 -24.16
N HIS A 98 3.71 -13.53 -25.17
CA HIS A 98 4.74 -13.05 -26.11
C HIS A 98 4.24 -12.76 -27.53
N LEU A 99 3.04 -13.23 -27.90
CA LEU A 99 2.49 -13.10 -29.25
C LEU A 99 1.08 -12.49 -29.17
N SER A 100 0.93 -11.30 -29.74
CA SER A 100 -0.36 -10.63 -29.93
C SER A 100 -0.82 -10.83 -31.37
N ILE A 101 -2.11 -11.12 -31.58
CA ILE A 101 -2.69 -11.34 -32.90
C ILE A 101 -3.91 -10.45 -33.07
N PHE A 102 -4.01 -9.82 -34.23
CA PHE A 102 -5.04 -8.88 -34.62
C PHE A 102 -5.55 -9.25 -36.01
N THR A 103 -6.84 -9.08 -36.22
CA THR A 103 -7.47 -9.18 -37.52
C THR A 103 -7.87 -7.76 -37.93
N VAL A 104 -7.39 -7.30 -39.09
CA VAL A 104 -7.67 -5.97 -39.62
C VAL A 104 -8.52 -6.12 -40.87
N GLU A 105 -9.72 -5.55 -40.83
CA GLU A 105 -10.59 -5.45 -41.99
C GLU A 105 -9.93 -4.54 -43.03
N ASN A 106 -9.93 -4.97 -44.30
CA ASN A 106 -9.43 -4.15 -45.40
C ASN A 106 -10.40 -4.22 -46.58
N ALA A 107 -10.44 -3.14 -47.38
CA ALA A 107 -11.28 -3.04 -48.57
C ALA A 107 -10.56 -3.50 -49.87
N LEU A 108 -9.34 -4.04 -49.76
CA LEU A 108 -8.48 -4.38 -50.89
C LEU A 108 -8.53 -5.88 -51.25
N SER A 109 -9.02 -6.74 -50.37
CA SER A 109 -9.16 -8.18 -50.56
C SER A 109 -10.44 -8.69 -49.89
N ASP A 110 -10.96 -9.81 -50.39
CA ASP A 110 -12.01 -10.64 -49.80
C ASP A 110 -11.58 -11.34 -48.49
N HIS A 111 -10.31 -11.19 -48.09
CA HIS A 111 -9.77 -11.64 -46.81
C HIS A 111 -9.38 -10.47 -45.92
N ASN A 112 -9.68 -10.59 -44.62
CA ASN A 112 -9.13 -9.74 -43.57
C ASN A 112 -7.64 -10.03 -43.36
N ILE A 113 -6.85 -8.99 -43.10
CA ILE A 113 -5.41 -9.13 -42.86
C ILE A 113 -5.21 -9.65 -41.44
N LEU A 114 -4.47 -10.75 -41.31
CA LEU A 114 -3.98 -11.22 -40.02
C LEU A 114 -2.62 -10.60 -39.72
N ILE A 115 -2.56 -9.82 -38.63
CA ILE A 115 -1.33 -9.24 -38.11
C ILE A 115 -0.97 -9.97 -36.82
N TRP A 116 0.26 -10.45 -36.73
CA TRP A 116 0.82 -10.94 -35.48
C TRP A 116 2.03 -10.10 -35.10
N ALA A 117 2.12 -9.77 -33.82
CA ALA A 117 3.19 -8.97 -33.24
C ALA A 117 3.80 -9.73 -32.06
N LEU A 118 5.11 -9.93 -32.10
CA LEU A 118 5.85 -10.39 -30.93
C LEU A 118 6.06 -9.18 -30.01
N SER A 119 5.42 -9.19 -28.84
CA SER A 119 5.65 -8.15 -27.86
C SER A 119 7.03 -8.35 -27.24
N LYS A 120 7.87 -7.30 -27.31
CA LYS A 120 9.00 -7.14 -26.41
C LYS A 120 8.40 -7.24 -25.00
N GLU A 121 8.76 -8.25 -24.22
CA GLU A 121 8.76 -8.03 -22.78
C GLU A 121 9.63 -6.79 -22.64
N ASP A 122 9.07 -5.69 -22.13
CA ASP A 122 9.91 -4.79 -21.37
C ASP A 122 10.73 -5.74 -20.51
N GLU A 123 12.03 -5.81 -20.77
CA GLU A 123 12.94 -6.19 -19.72
C GLU A 123 12.47 -5.24 -18.63
N THR A 124 11.75 -5.77 -17.63
CA THR A 124 11.88 -5.23 -16.30
C THR A 124 13.37 -5.20 -16.17
N GLU A 125 13.99 -4.02 -16.37
CA GLU A 125 15.40 -3.82 -16.09
C GLU A 125 15.55 -4.56 -14.77
N GLU A 126 16.37 -5.62 -14.74
CA GLU A 126 16.60 -6.33 -13.49
C GLU A 126 17.06 -5.21 -12.57
N MET A 127 16.17 -4.71 -11.70
CA MET A 127 16.48 -3.56 -10.88
C MET A 127 17.58 -4.07 -9.98
N LYS A 128 18.82 -3.71 -10.35
CA LYS A 128 20.00 -4.06 -9.59
C LYS A 128 19.86 -3.26 -8.31
N MET A 129 19.38 -3.94 -7.28
CA MET A 129 19.30 -3.34 -5.97
C MET A 129 20.65 -3.51 -5.31
N THR A 130 21.29 -2.38 -5.03
CA THR A 130 22.46 -2.30 -4.18
C THR A 130 22.05 -2.58 -2.74
N GLU A 131 22.49 -3.71 -2.18
CA GLU A 131 22.26 -4.05 -0.77
C GLU A 131 23.50 -3.67 0.04
N ILE A 132 23.33 -2.86 1.09
CA ILE A 132 24.40 -2.54 2.03
C ILE A 132 24.79 -3.83 2.78
N LYS A 133 26.04 -4.26 2.65
CA LYS A 133 26.59 -5.44 3.32
C LYS A 133 27.04 -5.10 4.74
N SER A 134 27.80 -4.02 4.89
CA SER A 134 28.30 -3.52 6.17
C SER A 134 28.75 -2.07 6.03
N ILE A 135 28.74 -1.35 7.15
CA ILE A 135 29.25 0.01 7.28
C ILE A 135 30.34 -0.01 8.35
N ASN A 136 31.54 0.49 8.04
CA ASN A 136 32.60 0.65 9.04
C ASN A 136 32.39 1.97 9.80
N PHE A 137 31.62 1.91 10.89
CA PHE A 137 31.31 3.11 11.68
C PHE A 137 32.51 3.73 12.41
N ARG A 138 33.64 3.00 12.55
CA ARG A 138 34.83 3.55 13.17
C ARG A 138 35.51 4.55 12.23
N GLU A 139 35.71 4.16 10.97
CA GLU A 139 36.21 5.07 9.93
C GLU A 139 35.30 6.30 9.75
N VAL A 140 33.98 6.12 9.81
CA VAL A 140 33.04 7.25 9.77
C VAL A 140 33.26 8.18 10.97
N GLN A 141 33.58 7.63 12.14
CA GLN A 141 33.78 8.43 13.34
C GLN A 141 35.08 9.22 13.24
N ASP A 142 36.16 8.54 12.89
CA ASP A 142 37.49 9.12 12.72
C ASP A 142 37.43 10.25 11.68
N SER A 143 36.75 10.03 10.54
CA SER A 143 36.56 11.04 9.49
C SER A 143 35.76 12.27 9.96
N ILE A 144 34.72 12.11 10.78
CA ILE A 144 33.97 13.25 11.35
C ILE A 144 34.83 14.02 12.35
N GLU A 145 35.59 13.32 13.20
CA GLU A 145 36.48 13.92 14.20
C GLU A 145 37.63 14.69 13.53
N GLU A 146 38.22 14.17 12.45
CA GLU A 146 39.25 14.84 11.65
C GLU A 146 38.76 16.14 11.00
N ASN A 147 37.50 16.17 10.53
CA ASN A 147 36.91 17.36 9.87
C ASN A 147 36.19 18.30 10.86
N MET A 148 36.14 17.95 12.15
CA MET A 148 35.34 18.65 13.16
C MET A 148 35.69 20.14 13.26
N GLU A 149 36.97 20.48 13.32
CA GLU A 149 37.42 21.87 13.45
C GLU A 149 37.00 22.72 12.24
N GLY A 150 37.15 22.18 11.02
CA GLY A 150 36.73 22.85 9.78
C GLY A 150 35.22 23.10 9.72
N ILE A 151 34.42 22.16 10.22
CA ILE A 151 32.96 22.30 10.29
C ILE A 151 32.54 23.33 11.36
N MET A 152 33.20 23.32 12.53
CA MET A 152 32.85 24.23 13.64
C MET A 152 33.25 25.70 13.38
N ASN A 153 34.27 25.92 12.56
CA ASN A 153 34.78 27.23 12.19
C ASN A 153 33.94 27.94 11.10
N GLN A 154 32.89 27.31 10.58
CA GLN A 154 32.00 27.93 9.61
C GLN A 154 31.21 29.12 10.20
N ASP A 155 30.99 30.14 9.38
CA ASP A 155 30.50 31.44 9.84
C ASP A 155 29.03 31.48 10.23
N ASN A 156 28.19 30.64 9.61
CA ASN A 156 26.73 30.65 9.78
C ASN A 156 26.14 29.25 9.90
N ALA A 157 24.91 29.16 10.42
CA ALA A 157 24.24 27.88 10.71
C ALA A 157 24.04 27.00 9.46
N ASN A 158 23.75 27.62 8.31
CA ASN A 158 23.59 26.91 7.03
C ASN A 158 24.91 26.30 6.55
N SER A 159 26.02 27.03 6.63
CA SER A 159 27.34 26.51 6.27
C SER A 159 27.77 25.37 7.19
N ILE A 160 27.59 25.50 8.52
CA ILE A 160 27.88 24.41 9.47
C ILE A 160 27.07 23.16 9.12
N SER A 161 25.77 23.34 8.88
CA SER A 161 24.86 22.26 8.51
C SER A 161 25.30 21.58 7.22
N ARG A 162 25.58 22.34 6.16
CA ARG A 162 26.02 21.82 4.86
C ARG A 162 27.29 20.99 4.98
N GLU A 163 28.33 21.55 5.57
CA GLU A 163 29.62 20.88 5.72
C GLU A 163 29.49 19.60 6.54
N LEU A 164 28.69 19.62 7.61
CA LEU A 164 28.39 18.41 8.38
C LEU A 164 27.68 17.34 7.53
N HIS A 165 26.66 17.72 6.76
CA HIS A 165 25.93 16.78 5.90
C HIS A 165 26.81 16.22 4.77
N VAL A 166 27.67 17.05 4.16
CA VAL A 166 28.63 16.62 3.14
C VAL A 166 29.63 15.65 3.74
N CYS A 167 30.26 16.00 4.86
CA CYS A 167 31.21 15.14 5.58
C CYS A 167 30.58 13.78 5.88
N ILE A 168 29.41 13.74 6.52
CA ILE A 168 28.74 12.46 6.85
C ILE A 168 28.45 11.64 5.59
N ARG A 169 27.99 12.27 4.51
CA ARG A 169 27.66 11.57 3.25
C ARG A 169 28.91 10.93 2.66
N GLU A 170 29.99 11.68 2.52
CA GLU A 170 31.24 11.19 1.97
C GLU A 170 31.87 10.09 2.83
N SER A 171 31.85 10.25 4.16
CA SER A 171 32.33 9.23 5.08
C SER A 171 31.51 7.94 4.96
N LEU A 172 30.18 8.06 4.84
CA LEU A 172 29.31 6.91 4.63
C LEU A 172 29.56 6.23 3.28
N GLU A 173 29.74 6.99 2.20
CA GLU A 173 30.04 6.43 0.88
C GLU A 173 31.37 5.66 0.88
N LYS A 174 32.41 6.20 1.51
CA LYS A 174 33.73 5.56 1.62
C LYS A 174 33.71 4.30 2.50
N SER A 175 32.98 4.34 3.61
CA SER A 175 32.96 3.26 4.61
C SER A 175 31.84 2.23 4.42
N THR A 176 31.00 2.38 3.39
CA THR A 176 29.89 1.45 3.09
C THR A 176 30.29 0.42 2.05
N ASN A 177 30.36 -0.84 2.47
CA ASN A 177 30.52 -1.97 1.56
C ASN A 177 29.16 -2.39 1.01
N THR A 178 29.02 -2.37 -0.31
CA THR A 178 27.79 -2.77 -1.00
C THR A 178 27.94 -4.08 -1.76
N ARG A 179 26.82 -4.74 -2.06
CA ARG A 179 26.77 -5.86 -3.00
C ARG A 179 25.61 -5.68 -3.96
N GLU A 180 25.82 -6.05 -5.22
CA GLU A 180 24.71 -6.17 -6.17
C GLU A 180 23.83 -7.37 -5.78
N ARG A 181 22.53 -7.14 -5.68
CA ARG A 181 21.56 -8.21 -5.49
C ARG A 181 20.54 -8.21 -6.63
N LYS A 182 20.35 -9.37 -7.24
CA LYS A 182 19.23 -9.59 -8.17
C LYS A 182 17.89 -9.45 -7.44
N SER A 183 16.95 -8.79 -8.09
CA SER A 183 15.55 -8.72 -7.67
C SER A 183 15.03 -10.11 -7.27
N LYS A 184 14.46 -10.23 -6.06
CA LYS A 184 13.76 -11.46 -5.69
C LYS A 184 12.44 -11.49 -6.45
N TRP A 185 12.25 -12.51 -7.27
CA TRP A 185 10.93 -12.95 -7.72
C TRP A 185 9.92 -12.89 -6.57
N LYS A 186 8.68 -12.44 -6.85
CA LYS A 186 7.57 -12.32 -5.89
C LYS A 186 7.67 -13.44 -4.86
N LYS A 187 8.02 -13.06 -3.62
CA LYS A 187 8.26 -14.01 -2.53
C LYS A 187 7.00 -14.87 -2.43
N LEU A 188 7.08 -16.14 -2.85
CA LEU A 188 6.00 -17.09 -2.63
C LEU A 188 5.65 -17.04 -1.15
N ASN A 189 4.35 -17.09 -0.84
CA ASN A 189 3.91 -17.08 0.55
C ASN A 189 4.72 -18.13 1.33
N PRO A 190 5.27 -17.82 2.52
CA PRO A 190 6.22 -18.69 3.22
C PRO A 190 5.73 -20.12 3.49
N TRP A 191 4.41 -20.33 3.47
CA TRP A 191 3.72 -21.60 3.66
C TRP A 191 3.35 -22.31 2.34
N SER A 192 3.75 -21.78 1.18
CA SER A 192 3.44 -22.38 -0.12
C SER A 192 4.30 -23.61 -0.39
N THR A 193 3.69 -24.66 -0.95
CA THR A 193 4.37 -25.93 -1.30
C THR A 193 4.24 -26.24 -2.80
N LYS A 194 5.10 -27.15 -3.30
CA LYS A 194 5.02 -27.67 -4.68
C LYS A 194 3.66 -28.31 -4.97
N GLU A 195 3.11 -29.04 -3.99
CA GLU A 195 1.77 -29.63 -4.08
C GLU A 195 0.68 -28.57 -4.30
N LEU A 196 0.71 -27.47 -3.54
CA LEU A 196 -0.25 -26.38 -3.70
C LEU A 196 -0.14 -25.69 -5.07
N ALA A 197 1.08 -25.58 -5.60
CA ALA A 197 1.32 -25.03 -6.94
C ALA A 197 0.74 -25.95 -8.03
N ILE A 198 0.99 -27.25 -7.95
CA ILE A 198 0.45 -28.25 -8.89
C ILE A 198 -1.08 -28.21 -8.90
N LEU A 199 -1.72 -28.25 -7.73
CA LEU A 199 -3.18 -28.17 -7.63
C LEU A 199 -3.73 -26.84 -8.19
N SER A 200 -3.00 -25.74 -8.01
CA SER A 200 -3.41 -24.42 -8.55
C SER A 200 -3.37 -24.39 -10.08
N LEU A 201 -2.38 -25.04 -10.71
CA LEU A 201 -2.31 -25.21 -12.16
C LEU A 201 -3.44 -26.11 -12.68
N GLU A 202 -3.70 -27.21 -11.99
CA GLU A 202 -4.81 -28.13 -12.29
C GLU A 202 -6.17 -27.40 -12.22
N LYS A 203 -6.39 -26.61 -11.16
CA LYS A 203 -7.58 -25.75 -11.03
C LYS A 203 -7.71 -24.76 -12.19
N GLN A 204 -6.61 -24.14 -12.62
CA GLN A 204 -6.62 -23.18 -13.72
C GLN A 204 -6.96 -23.86 -15.05
N SER A 205 -6.44 -25.08 -15.29
CA SER A 205 -6.82 -25.91 -16.44
C SER A 205 -8.31 -26.26 -16.42
N LEU A 206 -8.82 -26.75 -15.29
CA LEU A 206 -10.24 -27.07 -15.11
C LEU A 206 -11.15 -25.85 -15.25
N TYR A 207 -10.71 -24.68 -14.80
CA TYR A 207 -11.46 -23.43 -14.97
C TYR A 207 -11.59 -23.03 -16.45
N LYS A 208 -10.51 -23.16 -17.23
CA LYS A 208 -10.56 -22.95 -18.69
C LYS A 208 -11.50 -23.93 -19.36
N LYS A 209 -11.45 -25.21 -18.99
CA LYS A 209 -12.37 -26.26 -19.48
C LYS A 209 -13.82 -25.96 -19.09
N LYS A 210 -14.08 -25.48 -17.88
CA LYS A 210 -15.41 -25.08 -17.40
C LYS A 210 -15.98 -23.91 -18.21
N ILE A 211 -15.16 -22.91 -18.54
CA ILE A 211 -15.58 -21.79 -19.41
C ILE A 211 -15.89 -22.30 -20.82
N ARG A 212 -15.06 -23.19 -21.36
CA ARG A 212 -15.24 -23.76 -22.71
C ARG A 212 -16.45 -24.71 -22.80
N TYR A 213 -16.78 -25.41 -21.71
CA TYR A 213 -17.86 -26.42 -21.64
C TYR A 213 -18.77 -26.20 -20.41
N PRO A 214 -19.58 -25.13 -20.39
CA PRO A 214 -20.36 -24.73 -19.21
C PRO A 214 -21.43 -25.74 -18.78
N SER A 215 -21.93 -26.57 -19.69
CA SER A 215 -22.96 -27.59 -19.42
C SER A 215 -22.41 -28.93 -18.94
N ASN A 216 -21.08 -29.11 -18.89
CA ASN A 216 -20.45 -30.38 -18.51
C ASN A 216 -20.35 -30.53 -16.98
N GLN A 217 -21.23 -31.35 -16.41
CA GLN A 217 -21.33 -31.56 -14.95
C GLN A 217 -20.08 -32.24 -14.35
N THR A 218 -19.36 -33.05 -15.12
CA THR A 218 -18.14 -33.74 -14.68
C THR A 218 -17.00 -32.75 -14.43
N ILE A 219 -16.78 -31.82 -15.36
CA ILE A 219 -15.77 -30.76 -15.24
C ILE A 219 -16.08 -29.84 -14.06
N GLU A 220 -17.36 -29.53 -13.84
CA GLU A 220 -17.80 -28.74 -12.67
C GLU A 220 -17.52 -29.46 -11.34
N ALA A 221 -17.81 -30.76 -11.27
CA ALA A 221 -17.55 -31.57 -10.08
C ALA A 221 -16.04 -31.68 -9.77
N GLU A 222 -15.21 -31.90 -10.79
CA GLU A 222 -13.76 -31.94 -10.67
C GLU A 222 -13.18 -30.58 -10.24
N TYR A 223 -13.63 -29.49 -10.85
CA TYR A 223 -13.22 -28.14 -10.47
C TYR A 223 -13.54 -27.86 -8.99
N ARG A 224 -14.75 -28.22 -8.53
CA ARG A 224 -15.15 -28.07 -7.11
C ARG A 224 -14.27 -28.93 -6.20
N ARG A 225 -14.00 -30.17 -6.56
CA ARG A 225 -13.14 -31.09 -5.79
C ARG A 225 -11.73 -30.53 -5.62
N VAL A 226 -11.09 -30.10 -6.71
CA VAL A 226 -9.74 -29.52 -6.68
C VAL A 226 -9.72 -28.20 -5.90
N ASN A 227 -10.74 -27.35 -6.08
CA ASN A 227 -10.86 -26.11 -5.32
C ASN A 227 -11.01 -26.34 -3.81
N ASN A 228 -11.79 -27.35 -3.40
CA ASN A 228 -11.93 -27.74 -1.99
C ASN A 228 -10.60 -28.28 -1.44
N LYS A 229 -9.92 -29.16 -2.18
CA LYS A 229 -8.60 -29.69 -1.81
C LYS A 229 -7.56 -28.58 -1.63
N ILE A 230 -7.54 -27.59 -2.53
CA ILE A 230 -6.69 -26.39 -2.39
C ILE A 230 -7.03 -25.62 -1.10
N ASN A 231 -8.31 -25.42 -0.81
CA ASN A 231 -8.73 -24.69 0.39
C ASN A 231 -8.37 -25.44 1.68
N ASP A 232 -8.46 -26.77 1.69
CA ASP A 232 -8.03 -27.62 2.80
C ASP A 232 -6.52 -27.57 3.00
N LEU A 233 -5.77 -27.75 1.91
CA LEU A 233 -4.31 -27.70 1.95
C LEU A 233 -3.80 -26.33 2.39
N ARG A 234 -4.38 -25.23 1.88
CA ARG A 234 -4.08 -23.86 2.35
C ARG A 234 -4.34 -23.69 3.84
N ARG A 235 -5.45 -24.25 4.35
CA ARG A 235 -5.78 -24.19 5.79
C ARG A 235 -4.77 -24.97 6.63
N LYS A 236 -4.35 -26.15 6.16
CA LYS A 236 -3.32 -26.98 6.82
C LYS A 236 -1.97 -26.28 6.84
N LEU A 237 -1.45 -25.87 5.68
CA LEU A 237 -0.13 -25.25 5.54
C LEU A 237 -0.01 -23.94 6.33
N LYS A 238 -1.06 -23.11 6.33
CA LYS A 238 -1.10 -21.89 7.17
C LYS A 238 -1.05 -22.20 8.67
N ARG A 239 -1.63 -23.32 9.11
CA ARG A 239 -1.61 -23.75 10.51
C ARG A 239 -0.22 -24.22 10.92
N GLU A 240 0.39 -25.10 10.14
CA GLU A 240 1.72 -25.65 10.41
C GLU A 240 2.79 -24.54 10.42
N TYR A 241 2.73 -23.63 9.44
CA TYR A 241 3.60 -22.46 9.41
C TYR A 241 3.40 -21.57 10.64
N CYS A 242 2.16 -21.41 11.09
CA CYS A 242 1.84 -20.62 12.28
C CYS A 242 2.40 -21.21 13.56
N GLU A 243 2.22 -22.51 13.76
CA GLU A 243 2.79 -23.24 14.89
C GLU A 243 4.32 -23.11 14.91
N LYS A 244 4.97 -23.25 13.75
CA LYS A 244 6.41 -23.10 13.60
C LYS A 244 6.90 -21.69 13.92
N GLU A 245 6.29 -20.66 13.35
CA GLU A 245 6.72 -19.27 13.56
C GLU A 245 6.44 -18.77 14.98
N LEU A 246 5.33 -19.17 15.60
CA LEU A 246 5.05 -18.82 16.99
C LEU A 246 6.06 -19.47 17.93
N ARG A 247 6.41 -20.74 17.71
CA ARG A 247 7.46 -21.43 18.47
C ARG A 247 8.80 -20.73 18.33
N ASN A 248 9.21 -20.42 17.10
CA ASN A 248 10.43 -19.66 16.82
C ASN A 248 10.42 -18.26 17.44
N SER A 249 9.27 -17.57 17.46
CA SER A 249 9.14 -16.23 18.02
C SER A 249 9.28 -16.22 19.54
N ILE A 250 8.74 -17.25 20.21
CA ILE A 250 8.86 -17.46 21.66
C ILE A 250 10.33 -17.77 22.01
N GLU A 251 10.99 -18.64 21.24
CA GLU A 251 12.40 -18.99 21.46
C GLU A 251 13.38 -17.82 21.19
N LYS A 252 13.02 -16.89 20.29
CA LYS A 252 13.90 -15.78 19.85
C LYS A 252 13.51 -14.40 20.39
N ASN A 253 12.58 -14.31 21.35
CA ASN A 253 12.04 -13.05 21.87
C ASN A 253 11.59 -12.06 20.77
N LYS A 254 11.10 -12.58 19.64
CA LYS A 254 10.52 -11.74 18.59
C LYS A 254 9.09 -11.35 18.96
N SER A 255 8.65 -10.22 18.40
CA SER A 255 7.29 -9.73 18.60
C SER A 255 6.27 -10.71 18.02
N ILE A 256 5.60 -11.47 18.90
CA ILE A 256 4.44 -12.33 18.59
C ILE A 256 3.41 -11.57 17.74
N TRP A 257 3.35 -10.24 17.86
CA TRP A 257 2.47 -9.36 17.12
C TRP A 257 2.72 -9.30 15.61
N GLU A 258 3.97 -9.43 15.15
CA GLU A 258 4.31 -9.42 13.72
C GLU A 258 3.81 -10.71 13.04
N VAL A 259 4.01 -11.83 13.73
CA VAL A 259 3.56 -13.17 13.34
C VAL A 259 2.03 -13.19 13.24
N ILE A 260 1.33 -12.60 14.22
CA ILE A 260 -0.14 -12.52 14.24
C ILE A 260 -0.70 -11.59 13.15
N LYS A 261 -0.07 -10.45 12.87
CA LYS A 261 -0.50 -9.54 11.78
C LYS A 261 -0.44 -10.23 10.42
N GLY A 262 0.65 -10.94 10.12
CA GLY A 262 0.77 -11.72 8.89
C GLY A 262 -0.28 -12.83 8.75
N MET A 263 -0.77 -13.38 9.87
CA MET A 263 -1.75 -14.48 9.90
C MET A 263 -3.20 -14.04 9.82
N ALA A 264 -3.52 -12.85 10.34
CA ALA A 264 -4.89 -12.35 10.35
C ALA A 264 -5.41 -12.02 8.94
N GLY A 265 -4.54 -12.03 7.91
CA GLY A 265 -4.88 -11.48 6.60
C GLY A 265 -5.11 -9.97 6.64
N VAL A 266 -4.97 -9.37 7.83
CA VAL A 266 -4.74 -7.95 8.04
C VAL A 266 -3.32 -7.74 7.59
N GLY A 267 -3.11 -7.72 6.27
CA GLY A 267 -1.91 -7.12 5.72
C GLY A 267 -1.67 -5.85 6.52
N THR A 268 -0.44 -5.65 6.99
CA THR A 268 -0.03 -4.32 7.39
C THR A 268 -0.31 -3.45 6.18
N SER A 269 -1.43 -2.73 6.18
CA SER A 269 -1.70 -1.63 5.24
C SER A 269 -0.81 -0.44 5.63
N TYR A 270 0.45 -0.71 5.99
CA TYR A 270 1.50 0.27 5.94
C TYR A 270 1.90 0.33 4.48
N GLY A 271 1.24 1.24 3.76
CA GLY A 271 1.49 1.56 2.36
C GLY A 271 1.22 0.38 1.42
N SER A 272 -0.02 0.26 0.93
CA SER A 272 -0.14 -0.30 -0.43
C SER A 272 0.70 0.60 -1.32
N ASP A 273 1.65 0.02 -2.07
CA ASP A 273 2.38 0.76 -3.10
C ASP A 273 1.35 1.52 -3.95
N ILE A 274 1.57 2.82 -4.13
CA ILE A 274 0.70 3.64 -4.97
C ILE A 274 1.03 3.24 -6.40
N THR A 275 0.08 2.55 -7.03
CA THR A 275 0.25 2.00 -8.39
C THR A 275 -0.14 2.99 -9.47
N GLU A 276 -1.01 3.93 -9.13
CA GLU A 276 -1.49 4.95 -10.07
C GLU A 276 -1.97 6.20 -9.34
N ILE A 277 -1.84 7.35 -10.01
CA ILE A 277 -2.35 8.64 -9.55
C ILE A 277 -2.89 9.45 -10.72
N ARG A 278 -3.87 10.32 -10.46
CA ARG A 278 -4.48 11.19 -11.47
C ARG A 278 -4.04 12.63 -11.26
N LYS A 279 -3.65 13.29 -12.34
CA LYS A 279 -3.41 14.74 -12.41
C LYS A 279 -3.96 15.24 -13.75
N ASP A 280 -4.78 16.28 -13.72
CA ASP A 280 -5.37 16.92 -14.91
C ASP A 280 -6.03 15.91 -15.88
N ASP A 281 -6.87 15.01 -15.33
CA ASP A 281 -7.54 13.90 -16.02
C ASP A 281 -6.66 12.84 -16.68
N VAL A 282 -5.33 12.91 -16.50
CA VAL A 282 -4.36 11.91 -16.96
C VAL A 282 -3.96 10.98 -15.81
N VAL A 283 -3.85 9.68 -16.09
CA VAL A 283 -3.46 8.64 -15.12
C VAL A 283 -2.00 8.26 -15.31
N TYR A 284 -1.20 8.45 -14.26
CA TYR A 284 0.23 8.14 -14.21
C TYR A 284 0.45 6.84 -13.44
N ARG A 285 1.33 5.97 -13.97
CA ARG A 285 1.66 4.65 -13.38
C ARG A 285 3.15 4.44 -13.10
N LYS A 286 4.02 5.30 -13.63
CA LYS A 286 5.47 5.26 -13.37
C LYS A 286 5.74 5.79 -11.97
N LYS A 287 6.54 5.08 -11.17
CA LYS A 287 6.79 5.41 -9.76
C LYS A 287 7.41 6.79 -9.55
N GLU A 288 8.31 7.18 -10.45
CA GLU A 288 8.96 8.49 -10.44
C GLU A 288 7.94 9.61 -10.65
N ASP A 289 7.09 9.49 -11.68
CA ASP A 289 6.03 10.46 -11.96
C ASP A 289 5.04 10.56 -10.79
N ILE A 290 4.64 9.43 -10.20
CA ILE A 290 3.77 9.41 -9.02
C ILE A 290 4.41 10.15 -7.85
N ALA A 291 5.71 9.93 -7.60
CA ALA A 291 6.44 10.61 -6.52
C ALA A 291 6.52 12.12 -6.75
N ASN A 292 6.85 12.55 -7.97
CA ASN A 292 6.92 13.97 -8.33
C ASN A 292 5.55 14.64 -8.22
N ILE A 293 4.48 14.02 -8.73
CA ILE A 293 3.10 14.54 -8.62
C ILE A 293 2.68 14.70 -7.16
N MET A 294 2.98 13.71 -6.31
CA MET A 294 2.70 13.80 -4.87
C MET A 294 3.48 14.94 -4.22
N ASN A 295 4.77 15.07 -4.52
CA ASN A 295 5.62 16.11 -3.96
C ASN A 295 5.15 17.51 -4.37
N ASP A 296 4.89 17.72 -5.66
CA ASP A 296 4.35 18.95 -6.22
C ASP A 296 3.02 19.31 -5.54
N PHE A 297 2.12 18.33 -5.38
CA PHE A 297 0.86 18.56 -4.70
C PHE A 297 1.10 19.06 -3.26
N TYR A 298 1.91 18.37 -2.47
CA TYR A 298 2.12 18.73 -1.05
C TYR A 298 2.82 20.08 -0.85
N ILE A 299 3.81 20.42 -1.69
CA ILE A 299 4.50 21.72 -1.61
C ILE A 299 3.52 22.86 -1.90
N ASN A 300 2.62 22.67 -2.86
CA ASN A 300 1.75 23.74 -3.34
C ASN A 300 0.41 23.84 -2.60
N VAL A 301 0.01 22.87 -1.77
CA VAL A 301 -1.27 22.95 -1.01
C VAL A 301 -1.36 24.24 -0.18
N GLY A 302 -0.30 24.58 0.56
CA GLY A 302 -0.28 25.77 1.42
C GLY A 302 -0.37 27.08 0.64
N PRO A 303 0.57 27.36 -0.28
CA PRO A 303 0.56 28.56 -1.12
C PRO A 303 -0.74 28.74 -1.90
N ASN A 304 -1.27 27.66 -2.51
CA ASN A 304 -2.51 27.73 -3.28
C ASN A 304 -3.72 28.08 -2.40
N LEU A 305 -3.78 27.53 -1.17
CA LEU A 305 -4.82 27.90 -0.21
C LEU A 305 -4.69 29.36 0.22
N SER A 306 -3.47 29.82 0.47
CA SER A 306 -3.20 31.21 0.86
C SER A 306 -3.59 32.20 -0.23
N ALA A 307 -3.26 31.91 -1.49
CA ALA A 307 -3.57 32.78 -2.62
C ALA A 307 -5.08 32.85 -2.92
N ALA A 308 -5.83 31.82 -2.55
CA ALA A 308 -7.28 31.75 -2.74
C ALA A 308 -8.07 32.46 -1.61
N MET A 309 -7.40 32.93 -0.56
CA MET A 309 -8.04 33.66 0.53
C MET A 309 -8.01 35.16 0.24
N GLU A 310 -9.16 35.82 0.35
CA GLU A 310 -9.20 37.28 0.45
C GLU A 310 -8.52 37.70 1.75
N ASP A 311 -7.59 38.66 1.67
CA ASP A 311 -6.97 39.23 2.87
C ASP A 311 -8.10 39.82 3.73
N PRO A 312 -8.33 39.32 4.96
CA PRO A 312 -9.37 39.88 5.80
C PRO A 312 -9.04 41.35 5.99
N ASN A 313 -9.87 42.24 5.39
CA ASN A 313 -9.84 43.69 5.55
C ASN A 313 -9.21 44.03 6.89
N GLU A 314 -8.13 44.84 6.89
CA GLU A 314 -7.33 45.32 8.02
C GLU A 314 -8.18 45.63 9.28
N GLN A 315 -8.78 44.63 9.91
CA GLN A 315 -9.43 44.74 11.19
C GLN A 315 -8.26 44.75 12.12
N THR A 316 -7.83 45.97 12.45
CA THR A 316 -6.89 46.37 13.49
C THR A 316 -6.70 45.24 14.48
N TYR A 317 -5.77 44.35 14.14
CA TYR A 317 -5.41 43.26 15.00
C TYR A 317 -4.79 43.97 16.19
N THR A 318 -5.48 43.98 17.33
CA THR A 318 -4.85 44.37 18.58
C THR A 318 -3.65 43.46 18.71
N HIS A 319 -2.45 43.98 18.42
CA HIS A 319 -1.22 43.26 18.62
C HIS A 319 -1.28 42.80 20.06
N ILE A 320 -1.54 41.50 20.28
CA ILE A 320 -1.41 40.91 21.59
C ILE A 320 0.08 41.01 21.86
N GLN A 321 0.49 42.08 22.53
CA GLN A 321 1.87 42.21 22.95
C GLN A 321 2.16 41.04 23.87
N ALA A 322 3.16 40.24 23.49
CA ALA A 322 3.62 39.15 24.32
C ALA A 322 3.98 39.73 25.70
N LYS A 323 3.35 39.23 26.76
CA LYS A 323 3.61 39.69 28.14
C LYS A 323 5.09 39.56 28.53
N LYS A 324 5.79 38.60 27.90
CA LYS A 324 7.20 38.29 28.09
C LYS A 324 7.73 37.70 26.78
N SER A 325 8.86 38.18 26.30
CA SER A 325 9.56 37.54 25.18
C SER A 325 10.20 36.23 25.62
N MET A 326 10.23 35.25 24.73
CA MET A 326 10.96 34.01 24.95
C MET A 326 12.46 34.25 24.81
N GLN A 327 13.25 33.84 25.81
CA GLN A 327 14.70 33.87 25.73
C GLN A 327 15.23 32.49 25.32
N LEU A 328 16.07 32.45 24.29
CA LEU A 328 16.72 31.24 23.80
C LEU A 328 18.10 31.09 24.42
N GLU A 329 18.17 30.47 25.61
CA GLU A 329 19.45 30.16 26.27
C GLU A 329 20.33 29.25 25.39
N PRO A 330 21.67 29.29 25.45
CA PRO A 330 22.50 28.34 24.70
C PRO A 330 22.23 26.88 25.10
N ALA A 331 22.24 25.96 24.13
CA ALA A 331 22.25 24.53 24.39
C ALA A 331 23.64 24.09 24.81
N THR A 332 23.71 23.19 25.80
CA THR A 332 24.93 22.52 26.22
C THR A 332 25.08 21.17 25.51
N GLU A 333 26.30 20.67 25.41
CA GLU A 333 26.57 19.34 24.88
C GLU A 333 25.82 18.24 25.63
N GLU A 334 25.66 18.38 26.96
CA GLU A 334 24.86 17.46 27.77
C GLU A 334 23.39 17.45 27.33
N ASN A 335 22.80 18.63 27.08
CA ASN A 335 21.42 18.74 26.60
C ASN A 335 21.26 18.06 25.25
N ILE A 336 22.21 18.26 24.32
CA ILE A 336 22.21 17.64 22.99
C ILE A 336 22.38 16.12 23.09
N ALA A 337 23.36 15.65 23.86
CA ALA A 337 23.62 14.25 24.11
C ALA A 337 22.39 13.53 24.70
N MET A 338 21.66 14.19 25.60
CA MET A 338 20.41 13.68 26.16
C MET A 338 19.30 13.60 25.10
N GLN A 339 19.14 14.62 24.24
CA GLN A 339 18.18 14.56 23.14
C GLN A 339 18.47 13.44 22.15
N ILE A 340 19.74 13.24 21.78
CA ILE A 340 20.17 12.14 20.90
C ILE A 340 19.76 10.78 21.50
N ASN A 341 19.99 10.59 22.81
CA ASN A 341 19.60 9.35 23.51
C ASN A 341 18.08 9.10 23.48
N ARG A 342 17.26 10.16 23.53
CA ARG A 342 15.79 10.10 23.50
C ARG A 342 15.22 9.76 22.12
N LEU A 343 16.00 9.86 21.04
CA LEU A 343 15.54 9.50 19.70
C LEU A 343 15.05 8.04 19.67
N SER A 344 14.01 7.74 18.90
CA SER A 344 13.56 6.34 18.73
C SER A 344 14.57 5.54 17.93
N ASN A 345 14.74 4.24 18.19
CA ASN A 345 15.64 3.34 17.43
C ASN A 345 15.07 2.99 16.06
N LYS A 346 14.98 3.98 15.16
CA LYS A 346 14.51 3.85 13.77
C LYS A 346 15.64 4.18 12.81
N ASN A 347 15.78 3.39 11.74
CA ASN A 347 16.86 3.54 10.74
C ASN A 347 16.43 4.36 9.52
N SER A 348 15.17 4.81 9.44
CA SER A 348 14.70 5.63 8.33
C SER A 348 15.31 7.03 8.40
N SER A 349 15.89 7.48 7.29
CA SER A 349 16.42 8.83 7.15
C SER A 349 16.38 9.24 5.66
N PRO A 350 16.08 10.51 5.35
CA PRO A 350 16.15 11.04 3.99
C PRO A 350 17.59 10.96 3.43
N ASN A 351 18.59 11.23 4.27
CA ASN A 351 19.97 11.53 3.85
C ASN A 351 21.01 10.69 4.60
N GLY A 352 20.67 9.46 5.03
CA GLY A 352 21.58 8.56 5.76
C GLY A 352 21.78 8.87 7.26
N ILE A 353 21.45 10.08 7.71
CA ILE A 353 21.50 10.50 9.12
C ILE A 353 20.25 10.01 9.87
N SER A 354 20.20 8.71 10.16
CA SER A 354 19.11 8.09 10.92
C SER A 354 19.26 8.30 12.43
N ASN A 355 18.19 8.05 13.20
CA ASN A 355 18.27 8.15 14.65
C ASN A 355 19.30 7.18 15.26
N THR A 356 19.44 5.99 14.68
CA THR A 356 20.44 5.01 15.14
C THR A 356 21.85 5.41 14.75
N PHE A 357 22.03 6.03 13.59
CA PHE A 357 23.28 6.69 13.21
C PHE A 357 23.66 7.77 14.24
N MET A 358 22.75 8.70 14.55
CA MET A 358 22.98 9.75 15.56
C MET A 358 23.42 9.19 16.92
N LYS A 359 22.75 8.12 17.38
CA LYS A 359 23.10 7.48 18.65
C LYS A 359 24.47 6.80 18.61
N ARG A 360 24.83 6.20 17.47
CA ARG A 360 26.09 5.50 17.30
C ARG A 360 27.27 6.46 17.17
N MET A 361 27.07 7.57 16.46
CA MET A 361 28.07 8.63 16.24
C MET A 361 27.98 9.74 17.29
N LYS A 362 27.33 9.47 18.42
CA LYS A 362 26.96 10.49 19.41
C LYS A 362 28.16 11.29 19.90
N THR A 363 29.28 10.64 20.18
CA THR A 363 30.50 11.27 20.67
C THR A 363 31.02 12.31 19.69
N ALA A 364 31.18 11.93 18.43
CA ALA A 364 31.66 12.84 17.38
C ALA A 364 30.64 13.92 17.00
N LEU A 365 29.34 13.62 17.02
CA LEU A 365 28.31 14.58 16.58
C LEU A 365 27.91 15.61 17.64
N THR A 366 28.03 15.29 18.94
CA THR A 366 27.52 16.16 20.01
C THR A 366 28.12 17.57 19.98
N PRO A 367 29.45 17.76 19.86
CA PRO A 367 30.05 19.10 19.81
C PRO A 367 29.57 19.90 18.60
N ILE A 368 29.60 19.28 17.41
CA ILE A 368 29.22 19.92 16.14
C ILE A 368 27.74 20.33 16.14
N VAL A 369 26.86 19.42 16.57
CA VAL A 369 25.41 19.69 16.63
C VAL A 369 25.09 20.76 17.66
N THR A 370 25.84 20.83 18.77
CA THR A 370 25.70 21.91 19.77
C THR A 370 26.03 23.26 19.16
N ARG A 371 27.18 23.37 18.48
CA ARG A 371 27.61 24.57 17.76
C ARG A 371 26.59 25.00 16.70
N LEU A 372 26.11 24.05 15.89
CA LEU A 372 25.08 24.28 14.87
C LEU A 372 23.80 24.87 15.45
N ILE A 373 23.26 24.23 16.50
CA ILE A 373 21.98 24.63 17.12
C ILE A 373 22.10 26.01 17.77
N ASN A 374 23.20 26.29 18.47
CA ASN A 374 23.40 27.60 19.07
C ASN A 374 23.51 28.70 18.01
N LYS A 375 24.26 28.45 16.93
CA LYS A 375 24.36 29.39 15.81
C LYS A 375 23.01 29.66 15.14
N SER A 376 22.23 28.59 14.96
CA SER A 376 20.87 28.67 14.44
C SER A 376 19.96 29.54 15.32
N PHE A 377 20.08 29.45 16.64
CA PHE A 377 19.30 30.28 17.56
C PHE A 377 19.77 31.73 17.59
N GLU A 378 21.06 31.99 17.51
CA GLU A 378 21.63 33.34 17.40
C GLU A 378 21.14 34.05 16.13
N GLU A 379 21.13 33.34 15.00
CA GLU A 379 20.77 33.89 13.69
C GLU A 379 19.26 33.89 13.44
N GLY A 380 18.48 33.16 14.24
CA GLY A 380 17.05 32.94 13.99
C GLY A 380 16.77 32.11 12.74
N VAL A 381 17.75 31.34 12.27
CA VAL A 381 17.68 30.56 11.02
C VAL A 381 17.54 29.09 11.35
N PHE A 382 16.52 28.41 10.82
CA PHE A 382 16.49 26.96 10.78
C PHE A 382 17.28 26.48 9.55
N PRO A 383 18.32 25.63 9.69
CA PRO A 383 19.20 25.28 8.58
C PRO A 383 18.47 24.60 7.42
N ASP A 384 18.89 24.86 6.19
CA ASP A 384 18.22 24.38 4.98
C ASP A 384 18.31 22.86 4.82
N GLU A 385 19.46 22.24 5.07
CA GLU A 385 19.60 20.78 5.00
C GLU A 385 18.76 20.08 6.10
N SER A 386 18.47 20.78 7.21
CA SER A 386 17.56 20.29 8.25
C SER A 386 16.08 20.36 7.85
N LYS A 387 15.71 21.16 6.84
CA LYS A 387 14.34 21.24 6.30
C LYS A 387 14.01 20.08 5.36
N GLU A 388 15.03 19.38 4.87
CA GLU A 388 14.85 18.23 3.98
C GLU A 388 14.25 17.03 4.72
N THR A 389 13.13 16.53 4.21
CA THR A 389 12.43 15.39 4.81
C THR A 389 11.98 14.39 3.76
N GLN A 390 11.96 13.11 4.15
CA GLN A 390 11.42 12.05 3.34
C GLN A 390 9.94 11.95 3.63
N VAL A 391 9.11 12.22 2.63
CA VAL A 391 7.65 12.15 2.76
C VAL A 391 7.17 10.75 2.40
N ILE A 392 6.42 10.12 3.31
CA ILE A 392 5.70 8.87 3.05
C ILE A 392 4.20 9.17 2.98
N PRO A 393 3.59 9.11 1.77
CA PRO A 393 2.15 9.23 1.63
C PRO A 393 1.43 8.03 2.27
N ILE A 394 0.53 8.29 3.21
CA ILE A 394 -0.33 7.26 3.81
C ILE A 394 -1.78 7.52 3.42
N PHE A 395 -2.39 6.56 2.71
CA PHE A 395 -3.79 6.67 2.30
C PHE A 395 -4.71 6.91 3.51
N LYS A 396 -5.57 7.92 3.41
CA LYS A 396 -6.52 8.33 4.45
C LYS A 396 -7.90 7.73 4.19
N GLN A 397 -8.52 8.10 3.07
CA GLN A 397 -9.88 7.73 2.63
C GLN A 397 -10.17 8.39 1.28
N GLY A 398 -11.20 7.95 0.54
CA GLY A 398 -11.62 8.58 -0.73
C GLY A 398 -11.12 7.83 -1.96
N ASP A 399 -10.97 8.54 -3.07
CA ASP A 399 -10.38 8.00 -4.29
C ASP A 399 -8.86 7.80 -4.10
N HIS A 400 -8.37 6.60 -4.42
CA HIS A 400 -6.95 6.25 -4.38
C HIS A 400 -6.13 6.95 -5.46
N MET A 401 -6.76 7.48 -6.50
CA MET A 401 -6.05 8.20 -7.56
C MET A 401 -5.84 9.69 -7.24
N ASP A 402 -6.47 10.20 -6.17
CA ASP A 402 -6.38 11.62 -5.79
C ASP A 402 -5.28 11.82 -4.72
N PRO A 403 -4.25 12.64 -5.00
CA PRO A 403 -3.20 12.99 -4.02
C PRO A 403 -3.75 13.54 -2.69
N GLY A 404 -4.86 14.28 -2.72
CA GLY A 404 -5.49 14.90 -1.55
C GLY A 404 -6.06 13.91 -0.53
N ASN A 405 -6.19 12.65 -0.93
CA ASN A 405 -6.66 11.54 -0.11
C ASN A 405 -5.53 10.82 0.65
N TYR A 406 -4.29 11.28 0.52
CA TYR A 406 -3.11 10.78 1.22
C TYR A 406 -2.61 11.78 2.27
N ARG A 407 -2.04 11.27 3.35
CA ARG A 407 -1.37 12.08 4.38
C ARG A 407 0.14 12.09 4.09
N PRO A 408 0.77 13.27 3.96
CA PRO A 408 2.21 13.37 3.87
C PRO A 408 2.81 13.16 5.27
N ILE A 409 3.35 11.98 5.56
CA ILE A 409 4.09 11.76 6.81
C ILE A 409 5.57 12.07 6.56
N SER A 410 6.05 13.19 7.10
CA SER A 410 7.44 13.58 7.00
C SER A 410 8.33 12.82 7.99
N ILE A 411 9.35 12.16 7.46
CA ILE A 411 10.43 11.56 8.24
C ILE A 411 11.57 12.56 8.29
N LEU A 412 11.66 13.26 9.41
CA LEU A 412 12.72 14.22 9.73
C LEU A 412 14.05 13.51 10.00
N SER A 413 15.15 14.18 9.62
CA SER A 413 16.51 13.75 9.93
C SER A 413 16.78 13.72 11.44
N GLY A 414 17.83 13.00 11.84
CA GLY A 414 18.24 12.96 13.24
C GLY A 414 18.60 14.34 13.82
N ILE A 415 19.24 15.19 13.02
CA ILE A 415 19.63 16.56 13.40
C ILE A 415 18.39 17.44 13.61
N SER A 416 17.45 17.45 12.65
CA SER A 416 16.20 18.22 12.74
C SER A 416 15.42 17.89 14.01
N ARG A 417 15.28 16.59 14.33
CA ARG A 417 14.58 16.13 15.54
C ARG A 417 15.24 16.59 16.83
N VAL A 418 16.57 16.63 16.88
CA VAL A 418 17.31 17.12 18.05
C VAL A 418 17.08 18.63 18.21
N GLN A 419 17.21 19.40 17.13
CA GLN A 419 16.98 20.85 17.13
C GLN A 419 15.55 21.21 17.53
N GLU A 420 14.54 20.56 16.93
CA GLU A 420 13.12 20.72 17.32
C GLU A 420 12.88 20.30 18.76
N GLY A 421 13.52 19.23 19.25
CA GLY A 421 13.40 18.77 20.64
C GLY A 421 13.91 19.81 21.63
N ILE A 422 15.03 20.47 21.33
CA ILE A 422 15.57 21.57 22.13
C ILE A 422 14.64 22.78 22.10
N MET A 423 14.18 23.20 20.91
CA MET A 423 13.25 24.32 20.78
C MET A 423 11.94 24.06 21.53
N LYS A 424 11.39 22.84 21.39
CA LYS A 424 10.17 22.41 22.08
C LYS A 424 10.30 22.56 23.60
N ILE A 425 11.39 22.08 24.19
CA ILE A 425 11.59 22.17 25.65
C ILE A 425 11.57 23.63 26.11
N ARG A 426 12.23 24.51 25.35
CA ARG A 426 12.27 25.95 25.68
C ARG A 426 10.90 26.58 25.52
N LEU A 427 10.19 26.24 24.45
CA LEU A 427 8.84 26.74 24.19
C LEU A 427 7.87 26.30 25.28
N GLU A 428 7.89 25.02 25.67
CA GLU A 428 7.07 24.48 26.76
C GLU A 428 7.35 25.20 28.09
N ARG A 429 8.62 25.43 28.43
CA ARG A 429 9.01 26.23 29.61
C ARG A 429 8.46 27.65 29.54
N HIS A 430 8.65 28.33 28.40
CA HIS A 430 8.15 29.69 28.22
C HIS A 430 6.63 29.77 28.33
N LEU A 431 5.90 28.84 27.71
CA LEU A 431 4.43 28.77 27.78
C LEU A 431 3.93 28.51 29.20
N ALA A 432 4.66 27.70 29.98
CA ALA A 432 4.37 27.48 31.39
C ALA A 432 4.61 28.76 32.22
N ASP A 433 5.74 29.44 31.99
CA ASP A 433 6.10 30.69 32.69
C ASP A 433 5.08 31.80 32.47
N VAL A 434 4.63 32.00 31.23
CA VAL A 434 3.62 33.02 30.89
C VAL A 434 2.20 32.59 31.25
N LYS A 435 2.04 31.40 31.85
CA LYS A 435 0.75 30.76 32.18
C LYS A 435 -0.18 30.78 30.97
N PHE A 436 0.32 30.38 29.80
CA PHE A 436 -0.47 30.22 28.58
C PHE A 436 -1.47 29.05 28.73
N HIS A 437 -2.49 29.24 29.56
CA HIS A 437 -3.63 28.35 29.66
C HIS A 437 -4.76 29.06 28.95
N ASN A 438 -5.10 28.57 27.75
CA ASN A 438 -6.28 29.08 27.07
C ASN A 438 -7.52 28.39 27.66
N ASN A 439 -8.28 29.12 28.48
CA ASN A 439 -9.62 28.68 28.91
C ASN A 439 -10.63 28.62 27.74
N ALA A 440 -10.18 28.95 26.51
CA ALA A 440 -10.99 28.98 25.29
C ALA A 440 -10.90 27.75 24.37
N GLN A 441 -10.73 26.56 24.94
CA GLN A 441 -10.97 25.31 24.21
C GLN A 441 -12.48 24.99 24.22
N TYR A 442 -13.18 25.41 23.17
CA TYR A 442 -14.64 25.42 23.08
C TYR A 442 -15.19 24.58 21.91
N GLY A 443 -15.09 23.24 21.96
CA GLY A 443 -16.11 22.48 21.23
C GLY A 443 -17.49 22.92 21.74
N PHE A 444 -18.47 23.16 20.84
CA PHE A 444 -19.87 23.53 21.14
C PHE A 444 -20.16 25.03 21.45
N ARG A 445 -19.88 25.96 20.52
CA ARG A 445 -20.44 27.33 20.55
C ARG A 445 -21.30 27.63 19.32
N THR A 446 -22.20 28.59 19.45
CA THR A 446 -23.23 28.99 18.47
C THR A 446 -22.64 29.54 17.15
N ASP A 447 -23.42 29.44 16.06
CA ASP A 447 -22.96 29.56 14.66
C ASP A 447 -22.21 30.85 14.31
N LYS A 448 -22.54 32.00 14.91
CA LYS A 448 -21.83 33.27 14.68
C LYS A 448 -20.46 33.32 15.35
N ASP A 449 -20.27 32.63 16.48
CA ASP A 449 -19.02 32.66 17.23
C ASP A 449 -17.94 31.75 16.61
N ILE A 450 -18.35 30.73 15.86
CA ILE A 450 -17.42 29.79 15.22
C ILE A 450 -16.64 30.49 14.12
N GLN A 451 -17.31 31.21 13.22
CA GLN A 451 -16.65 31.94 12.13
C GLN A 451 -15.68 32.98 12.70
N ASP A 452 -16.16 33.82 13.62
CA ASP A 452 -15.33 34.80 14.32
C ASP A 452 -14.14 34.14 15.03
N TRP A 453 -14.33 32.96 15.61
CA TRP A 453 -13.24 32.22 16.24
C TRP A 453 -12.22 31.72 15.22
N PHE A 454 -12.65 31.14 14.09
CA PHE A 454 -11.76 30.70 13.01
C PHE A 454 -10.95 31.89 12.48
N VAL A 455 -11.61 33.01 12.18
CA VAL A 455 -10.97 34.25 11.72
C VAL A 455 -10.01 34.81 12.78
N LYS A 456 -10.43 34.95 14.05
CA LYS A 456 -9.58 35.41 15.16
C LYS A 456 -8.36 34.53 15.39
N ASN A 457 -8.49 33.22 15.16
CA ASN A 457 -7.39 32.26 15.30
C ASN A 457 -6.62 32.02 13.99
N LYS A 458 -6.90 32.78 12.92
CA LYS A 458 -6.25 32.65 11.61
C LYS A 458 -6.36 31.24 11.02
N LEU A 459 -7.48 30.59 11.26
CA LEU A 459 -7.81 29.27 10.76
C LEU A 459 -8.84 29.38 9.65
N SER A 460 -8.62 28.68 8.54
CA SER A 460 -9.58 28.60 7.44
C SER A 460 -10.50 27.39 7.59
N LEU A 461 -11.81 27.62 7.45
CA LEU A 461 -12.78 26.53 7.47
C LEU A 461 -12.88 25.92 6.08
N ASN A 462 -12.60 24.62 5.96
CA ASN A 462 -12.85 23.90 4.70
C ASN A 462 -14.33 23.53 4.61
N ILE A 463 -15.13 24.36 3.95
CA ILE A 463 -16.59 24.19 3.86
C ILE A 463 -16.95 22.87 3.16
N LYS A 464 -16.23 22.48 2.10
CA LYS A 464 -16.47 21.21 1.38
C LYS A 464 -16.29 19.97 2.26
N LYS A 465 -15.42 20.03 3.27
CA LYS A 465 -15.19 18.95 4.25
C LYS A 465 -16.04 19.11 5.52
N THR A 466 -16.78 20.21 5.63
CA THR A 466 -17.63 20.50 6.78
C THR A 466 -19.03 20.00 6.48
N ASN A 467 -19.58 19.23 7.42
CA ASN A 467 -20.92 18.69 7.34
C ASN A 467 -21.63 18.99 8.65
N TYR A 468 -22.95 19.11 8.62
CA TYR A 468 -23.76 19.25 9.82
C TYR A 468 -24.72 18.05 9.97
N ILE A 469 -25.11 17.78 11.21
CA ILE A 469 -26.06 16.72 11.56
C ILE A 469 -27.13 17.31 12.47
N VAL A 470 -28.38 16.94 12.22
CA VAL A 470 -29.53 17.39 13.03
C VAL A 470 -30.01 16.20 13.86
N PHE A 471 -29.83 16.26 15.17
CA PHE A 471 -30.31 15.20 16.05
C PHE A 471 -31.82 15.28 16.22
N LYS A 472 -32.52 14.19 15.92
CA LYS A 472 -33.98 14.13 15.93
C LYS A 472 -34.51 12.76 16.32
N ARG A 473 -35.75 12.71 16.80
CA ARG A 473 -36.45 11.43 17.00
C ARG A 473 -36.86 10.85 15.63
N PRO A 474 -36.88 9.52 15.45
CA PRO A 474 -37.19 8.88 14.15
C PRO A 474 -38.49 9.30 13.47
N LEU A 475 -39.47 9.78 14.24
CA LEU A 475 -40.80 10.18 13.74
C LEU A 475 -40.98 11.71 13.69
N TRP A 476 -39.94 12.49 13.95
CA TRP A 476 -40.01 13.94 13.90
C TRP A 476 -39.59 14.45 12.51
N ASN A 477 -40.56 15.02 11.79
CA ASN A 477 -40.28 15.80 10.59
C ASN A 477 -39.75 17.16 11.01
N ILE A 478 -38.47 17.38 10.70
CA ILE A 478 -37.82 18.68 10.86
C ILE A 478 -37.75 19.32 9.46
N PRO A 479 -38.15 20.58 9.30
CA PRO A 479 -37.96 21.33 8.06
C PRO A 479 -36.51 21.22 7.56
N GLU A 480 -36.30 21.27 6.24
CA GLU A 480 -34.94 21.35 5.70
C GLU A 480 -34.30 22.67 6.13
N THR A 481 -33.42 22.61 7.14
CA THR A 481 -32.65 23.75 7.61
C THR A 481 -31.33 23.80 6.86
N THR A 482 -31.22 24.60 5.82
CA THR A 482 -29.94 24.78 5.12
C THR A 482 -29.03 25.69 5.93
N ILE A 483 -27.88 25.16 6.38
CA ILE A 483 -26.84 25.96 7.03
C ILE A 483 -25.91 26.50 5.95
N LYS A 484 -25.73 27.82 5.91
CA LYS A 484 -24.78 28.51 5.04
C LYS A 484 -23.64 29.08 5.87
N ILE A 485 -22.41 28.83 5.45
CA ILE A 485 -21.20 29.46 5.96
C ILE A 485 -20.54 30.15 4.78
N GLU A 486 -20.19 31.45 4.90
CA GLU A 486 -19.61 32.24 3.79
C GLU A 486 -20.45 32.18 2.49
N ASN A 487 -21.79 32.20 2.61
CA ASN A 487 -22.75 32.00 1.52
C ASN A 487 -22.68 30.64 0.79
N GLN A 488 -21.83 29.72 1.21
CA GLN A 488 -21.76 28.35 0.71
C GLN A 488 -22.58 27.41 1.60
N GLU A 489 -23.29 26.47 0.97
CA GLU A 489 -24.12 25.50 1.69
C GLU A 489 -23.29 24.38 2.29
N VAL A 490 -23.46 24.16 3.60
CA VAL A 490 -22.85 23.05 4.33
C VAL A 490 -23.70 21.81 4.11
N SER A 491 -23.07 20.66 3.87
CA SER A 491 -23.81 19.42 3.59
C SER A 491 -24.42 18.81 4.86
N ARG A 492 -25.71 18.45 4.82
CA ARG A 492 -26.37 17.66 5.87
C ARG A 492 -25.98 16.19 5.76
N VAL A 493 -25.67 15.55 6.88
CA VAL A 493 -25.46 14.10 6.94
C VAL A 493 -26.33 13.45 8.01
N ALA A 494 -26.82 12.24 7.70
CA ALA A 494 -27.58 11.41 8.66
C ALA A 494 -26.66 10.63 9.62
N SER A 495 -25.38 10.48 9.29
CA SER A 495 -24.38 9.87 10.16
C SER A 495 -23.00 10.45 9.93
N VAL A 496 -22.21 10.56 11.01
CA VAL A 496 -20.86 11.11 10.96
C VAL A 496 -19.92 10.33 11.87
N LYS A 497 -18.67 10.18 11.45
CA LYS A 497 -17.61 9.63 12.29
C LYS A 497 -17.02 10.75 13.13
N TYR A 498 -17.17 10.65 14.45
CA TYR A 498 -16.63 11.61 15.41
C TYR A 498 -15.80 10.89 16.45
N LEU A 499 -14.54 11.30 16.66
CA LEU A 499 -13.60 10.67 17.60
C LEU A 499 -13.62 9.12 17.54
N GLY A 500 -13.68 8.54 16.34
CA GLY A 500 -13.63 7.10 16.13
C GLY A 500 -14.96 6.34 16.22
N ILE A 501 -15.99 6.91 16.84
CA ILE A 501 -17.37 6.38 16.87
C ILE A 501 -18.20 6.91 15.69
N ILE A 502 -19.23 6.19 15.29
CA ILE A 502 -20.20 6.68 14.29
C ILE A 502 -21.47 7.10 15.02
N ILE A 503 -21.84 8.37 14.86
CA ILE A 503 -23.04 8.95 15.45
C ILE A 503 -24.06 9.14 14.33
N ASP A 504 -25.25 8.56 14.49
CA ASP A 504 -26.40 8.78 13.60
C ASP A 504 -27.34 9.83 14.16
N GLU A 505 -28.17 10.43 13.29
CA GLU A 505 -29.09 11.52 13.64
C GLU A 505 -30.14 11.13 14.70
N HIS A 506 -30.32 9.83 14.94
CA HIS A 506 -31.24 9.29 15.94
C HIS A 506 -30.54 8.74 17.19
N LEU A 507 -29.21 8.84 17.27
CA LEU A 507 -28.39 8.28 18.35
C LEU A 507 -28.70 6.79 18.62
N THR A 508 -29.01 6.03 17.56
CA THR A 508 -29.32 4.59 17.66
C THR A 508 -28.07 3.73 17.74
N TRP A 509 -26.93 4.25 17.28
CA TRP A 509 -25.62 3.60 17.20
C TRP A 509 -25.59 2.37 16.27
N ASN A 510 -26.62 2.19 15.44
CA ASN A 510 -26.72 1.06 14.52
C ASN A 510 -25.52 0.98 13.58
N GLU A 511 -25.14 2.10 12.96
CA GLU A 511 -23.99 2.18 12.04
C GLU A 511 -22.66 1.90 12.75
N HIS A 512 -22.51 2.38 13.99
CA HIS A 512 -21.33 2.09 14.80
C HIS A 512 -21.21 0.61 15.14
N ILE A 513 -22.32 -0.02 15.53
CA ILE A 513 -22.36 -1.46 15.84
C ILE A 513 -22.12 -2.31 14.58
N LYS A 514 -22.65 -1.91 13.42
CA LYS A 514 -22.37 -2.54 12.11
C LYS A 514 -20.87 -2.51 11.78
N LYS A 515 -20.15 -1.45 12.17
CA LYS A 515 -18.70 -1.33 12.00
C LYS A 515 -17.88 -2.14 13.02
N ILE A 516 -18.23 -2.09 14.31
CA ILE A 516 -17.47 -2.76 15.38
C ILE A 516 -17.61 -4.29 15.34
N VAL A 517 -18.82 -4.81 15.09
CA VAL A 517 -19.09 -6.26 15.16
C VAL A 517 -18.17 -7.09 14.25
N PRO A 518 -17.94 -6.73 12.97
CA PRO A 518 -16.98 -7.42 12.11
C PRO A 518 -15.56 -7.45 12.67
N GLN A 519 -15.09 -6.36 13.29
CA GLN A 519 -13.76 -6.28 13.90
C GLN A 519 -13.66 -7.25 15.09
N LEU A 520 -14.67 -7.25 15.96
CA LEU A 520 -14.75 -8.20 17.08
C LEU A 520 -14.82 -9.66 16.61
N LYS A 521 -15.57 -9.95 15.54
CA LYS A 521 -15.62 -11.29 14.93
C LYS A 521 -14.28 -11.73 14.36
N ALA A 522 -13.55 -10.82 13.71
CA ALA A 522 -12.22 -11.11 13.18
C ALA A 522 -11.23 -11.45 14.31
N ALA A 523 -11.23 -10.64 15.38
CA ALA A 523 -10.44 -10.90 16.59
C ALA A 523 -10.83 -12.22 17.26
N ALA A 524 -12.13 -12.49 17.40
CA ALA A 524 -12.64 -13.75 17.93
C ALA A 524 -12.18 -14.96 17.12
N GLY A 525 -12.28 -14.88 15.79
CA GLY A 525 -11.84 -15.93 14.88
C GLY A 525 -10.33 -16.17 14.95
N LEU A 526 -9.53 -15.12 15.13
CA LEU A 526 -8.09 -15.23 15.34
C LEU A 526 -7.78 -15.99 16.64
N ILE A 527 -8.35 -15.55 17.77
CA ILE A 527 -8.14 -16.19 19.08
C ILE A 527 -8.58 -17.65 19.05
N TYR A 528 -9.72 -17.95 18.43
CA TYR A 528 -10.21 -19.31 18.26
C TYR A 528 -9.24 -20.22 17.50
N ARG A 529 -8.59 -19.71 16.43
CA ARG A 529 -7.59 -20.48 15.68
C ARG A 529 -6.32 -20.71 16.49
N LEU A 530 -5.90 -19.71 17.26
CA LEU A 530 -4.68 -19.74 18.04
C LEU A 530 -4.80 -20.52 19.35
N ARG A 531 -6.01 -20.82 19.83
CA ARG A 531 -6.24 -21.50 21.12
C ARG A 531 -5.59 -22.89 21.23
N LYS A 532 -5.32 -23.55 20.11
CA LYS A 532 -4.65 -24.86 20.07
C LYS A 532 -3.13 -24.76 20.18
N VAL A 533 -2.58 -23.56 20.00
CA VAL A 533 -1.14 -23.31 19.86
C VAL A 533 -0.61 -22.48 21.03
N LEU A 534 -1.42 -21.56 21.54
CA LEU A 534 -1.04 -20.63 22.60
C LEU A 534 -1.67 -21.02 23.94
N ASP A 535 -0.93 -20.77 25.02
CA ASP A 535 -1.45 -20.89 26.39
C ASP A 535 -2.50 -19.80 26.70
N VAL A 536 -3.23 -20.02 27.80
CA VAL A 536 -4.29 -19.11 28.27
C VAL A 536 -3.77 -17.69 28.52
N SER A 537 -2.54 -17.53 29.01
CA SER A 537 -1.96 -16.22 29.32
C SER A 537 -1.75 -15.39 28.05
N LYS A 538 -1.15 -15.98 27.02
CA LYS A 538 -0.95 -15.34 25.71
C LYS A 538 -2.28 -15.08 25.02
N LEU A 539 -3.26 -15.98 25.10
CA LEU A 539 -4.59 -15.76 24.55
C LEU A 539 -5.34 -14.60 25.25
N LYS A 540 -5.19 -14.44 26.58
CA LYS A 540 -5.71 -13.28 27.32
C LYS A 540 -5.07 -11.97 26.83
N LEU A 541 -3.76 -11.96 26.59
CA LEU A 541 -3.07 -10.79 26.04
C LEU A 541 -3.66 -10.39 24.66
N LEU A 542 -3.92 -11.37 23.78
CA LEU A 542 -4.55 -11.13 22.48
C LEU A 542 -5.98 -10.63 22.60
N TYR A 543 -6.75 -11.16 23.56
CA TYR A 543 -8.08 -10.67 23.87
C TYR A 543 -8.07 -9.19 24.26
N TYR A 544 -7.19 -8.79 25.17
CA TYR A 544 -7.11 -7.39 25.59
C TYR A 544 -6.69 -6.46 24.45
N ALA A 545 -5.75 -6.90 23.62
CA ALA A 545 -5.23 -6.10 22.51
C ALA A 545 -6.20 -5.96 21.31
N TYR A 546 -6.90 -7.01 20.91
CA TYR A 546 -7.70 -7.04 19.67
C TYR A 546 -9.21 -7.12 19.87
N PHE A 547 -9.71 -7.55 21.04
CA PHE A 547 -11.14 -7.64 21.30
C PHE A 547 -11.59 -6.56 22.28
N HIS A 548 -10.99 -6.53 23.47
CA HIS A 548 -11.36 -5.60 24.54
C HIS A 548 -11.12 -4.14 24.16
N SER A 549 -9.99 -3.82 23.52
CA SER A 549 -9.65 -2.46 23.07
C SER A 549 -10.74 -1.84 22.19
N HIS A 550 -11.25 -2.59 21.20
CA HIS A 550 -12.34 -2.16 20.34
C HIS A 550 -13.69 -2.10 21.07
N MET A 551 -13.94 -3.05 21.97
CA MET A 551 -15.18 -3.13 22.74
C MET A 551 -15.31 -2.00 23.77
N CYS A 552 -14.21 -1.57 24.39
CA CYS A 552 -14.24 -0.60 25.49
C CYS A 552 -14.05 0.85 25.01
N TYR A 553 -13.59 1.05 23.77
CA TYR A 553 -13.39 2.39 23.23
C TYR A 553 -14.71 3.18 23.16
N LEU A 554 -14.81 4.21 24.01
CA LEU A 554 -15.98 5.09 24.16
C LEU A 554 -17.30 4.32 24.38
N SER A 555 -17.25 3.15 25.02
CA SER A 555 -18.43 2.32 25.28
C SER A 555 -19.42 2.96 26.25
N SER A 556 -19.00 3.96 27.03
CA SER A 556 -19.89 4.80 27.84
C SER A 556 -20.99 5.48 27.03
N PHE A 557 -20.72 5.81 25.75
CA PHE A 557 -21.69 6.46 24.87
C PHE A 557 -22.62 5.45 24.21
N TRP A 558 -22.05 4.48 23.50
CA TRP A 558 -22.84 3.58 22.64
C TRP A 558 -23.27 2.29 23.34
N GLY A 559 -22.63 1.92 24.45
CA GLY A 559 -22.90 0.67 25.18
C GLY A 559 -24.26 0.65 25.90
N ILE A 560 -24.81 1.82 26.21
CA ILE A 560 -26.10 2.00 26.91
C ILE A 560 -27.28 2.03 25.92
N SER A 561 -27.01 2.21 24.63
CA SER A 561 -28.01 2.59 23.63
C SER A 561 -29.12 1.57 23.35
N ASN A 562 -28.84 0.27 23.47
CA ASN A 562 -29.80 -0.77 23.10
C ASN A 562 -29.43 -2.14 23.68
N SER A 563 -30.39 -2.79 24.35
CA SER A 563 -30.24 -4.15 24.89
C SER A 563 -29.90 -5.19 23.82
N LYS A 564 -30.37 -5.01 22.58
CA LYS A 564 -30.04 -5.88 21.44
C LYS A 564 -28.56 -5.75 21.05
N HIS A 565 -28.02 -4.54 21.03
CA HIS A 565 -26.61 -4.28 20.72
C HIS A 565 -25.69 -4.86 21.79
N PHE A 566 -26.01 -4.60 23.05
CA PHE A 566 -25.30 -5.17 24.18
C PHE A 566 -25.31 -6.70 24.12
N LYS A 567 -26.47 -7.34 23.92
CA LYS A 567 -26.60 -8.79 23.80
C LYS A 567 -25.76 -9.37 22.66
N LYS A 568 -25.69 -8.68 21.53
CA LYS A 568 -24.90 -9.12 20.37
C LYS A 568 -23.40 -9.11 20.68
N ILE A 569 -22.90 -8.07 21.34
CA ILE A 569 -21.49 -7.94 21.72
C ILE A 569 -21.14 -8.90 22.86
N SER A 570 -21.96 -9.00 23.91
CA SER A 570 -21.73 -9.91 25.03
C SER A 570 -21.72 -11.37 24.60
N THR A 571 -22.57 -11.75 23.63
CA THR A 571 -22.53 -13.09 23.03
C THR A 571 -21.19 -13.38 22.34
N LEU A 572 -20.62 -12.40 21.63
CA LEU A 572 -19.29 -12.53 21.02
C LEU A 572 -18.20 -12.63 22.08
N GLN A 573 -18.24 -11.76 23.09
CA GLN A 573 -17.28 -11.76 24.20
C GLN A 573 -17.27 -13.11 24.91
N ASN A 574 -18.44 -13.64 25.28
CA ASN A 574 -18.59 -14.95 25.89
C ASN A 574 -18.02 -16.07 25.01
N GLY A 575 -18.26 -16.02 23.70
CA GLY A 575 -17.69 -16.99 22.76
C GLY A 575 -16.15 -16.97 22.73
N VAL A 576 -15.54 -15.78 22.83
CA VAL A 576 -14.10 -15.63 22.89
C VAL A 576 -13.53 -16.12 24.22
N LEU A 577 -14.13 -15.72 25.35
CA LEU A 577 -13.69 -16.17 26.68
C LEU A 577 -13.74 -17.69 26.81
N LYS A 578 -14.80 -18.33 26.32
CA LYS A 578 -14.90 -19.79 26.24
C LYS A 578 -13.77 -20.40 25.41
N SER A 579 -13.42 -19.77 24.28
CA SER A 579 -12.33 -20.22 23.43
C SER A 579 -10.97 -20.13 24.10
N ILE A 580 -10.77 -19.10 24.95
CA ILE A 580 -9.54 -18.92 25.74
C ILE A 580 -9.45 -19.97 26.85
N LEU A 581 -10.57 -20.28 27.51
CA LEU A 581 -10.64 -21.26 28.59
C LEU A 581 -10.71 -22.72 28.11
N GLY A 582 -10.83 -22.94 26.80
CA GLY A 582 -10.94 -24.29 26.23
C GLY A 582 -12.29 -25.00 26.48
N VAL A 583 -13.29 -24.30 27.01
CA VAL A 583 -14.61 -24.88 27.32
C VAL A 583 -15.51 -24.92 26.08
N GLU A 584 -16.52 -25.79 26.12
CA GLU A 584 -17.47 -25.93 25.02
C GLU A 584 -18.24 -24.64 24.74
N ARG A 585 -18.64 -24.46 23.47
CA ARG A 585 -19.40 -23.27 23.05
C ARG A 585 -20.72 -23.12 23.81
N ARG A 586 -21.36 -24.25 24.18
CA ARG A 586 -22.62 -24.30 24.91
C ARG A 586 -22.48 -24.19 26.43
N PHE A 587 -21.25 -24.15 26.95
CA PHE A 587 -21.00 -24.00 28.39
C PHE A 587 -21.74 -22.78 28.95
N SER A 588 -22.45 -22.93 30.07
CA SER A 588 -23.20 -21.82 30.66
C SER A 588 -22.26 -20.69 31.09
N THR A 589 -22.64 -19.45 30.83
CA THR A 589 -21.93 -18.25 31.31
C THR A 589 -22.73 -17.51 32.38
N LYS A 590 -23.84 -18.10 32.84
CA LYS A 590 -24.50 -17.64 34.05
C LYS A 590 -23.71 -18.25 35.22
N LEU A 591 -23.15 -17.37 36.05
CA LEU A 591 -22.72 -17.75 37.40
C LEU A 591 -23.96 -18.15 38.20
#